data_AF-A0A1P8UXG7-F1
#
_entry.id   AF-A0A1P8UXG7-F1
#
_cell.length_a   1.000
_cell.length_b   1.000
_cell.length_c   1.000
_cell.angle_alpha   90.00
_cell.angle_beta   90.00
_cell.angle_gamma   90.00
#
_symmetry.space_group_name_H-M   'P 1'
#
loop_
_entity.id
_entity.type
_entity.pdbx_description
1 polymer ?
#
loop_
_entity_poly.entity_id
_entity_poly.type
_entity_poly.pdbx_seq_one_letter_code
_entity_poly.pdbx_strand_id
1 'polypeptide(L)'
;MVPGIVFGGEGEPLPIQVPFNELLKRLKAGRFKSTLFNLKVDGHEDVRVICRDVQRDVVKDLPTHFDLMRLRRTSRINLFIHVDFLNADTAPGIKKGGVLTIVRQEVELNVLAGDIPDHITVDLAGKDIGDVIHISDVELPKGAKPTIDRDFVIANISAPRGLRAGDAEEDEEEAAEE
;
A
#
# COMPACT_ATOMS: atom_id res chain seq x y z
N MET A 1 28.06 -1.67 -0.99
CA MET A 1 27.36 -1.32 0.27
C MET A 1 26.48 -0.13 0.00
N VAL A 2 25.38 0.01 0.73
CA VAL A 2 24.51 1.21 0.68
C VAL A 2 24.56 1.86 2.07
N PRO A 3 24.84 3.16 2.16
CA PRO A 3 24.78 3.90 3.42
C PRO A 3 23.32 4.08 3.86
N GLY A 4 23.11 4.08 5.17
CA GLY A 4 21.82 4.44 5.75
C GLY A 4 21.98 4.94 7.18
N ILE A 5 20.88 5.42 7.73
CA ILE A 5 20.85 6.00 9.07
C ILE A 5 19.74 5.41 9.91
N VAL A 6 20.06 5.07 11.15
CA VAL A 6 19.09 4.64 12.15
C VAL A 6 18.85 5.79 13.12
N PHE A 7 17.65 6.36 13.12
CA PHE A 7 17.29 7.51 13.96
C PHE A 7 15.97 7.27 14.70
N GLY A 8 15.55 8.25 15.50
CA GLY A 8 14.32 8.17 16.28
C GLY A 8 14.48 7.47 17.64
N GLY A 9 13.46 7.60 18.48
CA GLY A 9 13.53 7.19 19.87
C GLY A 9 14.39 8.14 20.72
N GLU A 10 15.02 7.61 21.77
CA GLU A 10 15.81 8.38 22.75
C GLU A 10 17.33 8.35 22.47
N GLY A 11 17.79 7.61 21.46
CA GLY A 11 19.22 7.47 21.17
C GLY A 11 19.68 8.33 20.00
N GLU A 12 20.98 8.61 19.96
CA GLU A 12 21.61 9.39 18.88
C GLU A 12 21.53 8.67 17.52
N PRO A 13 21.47 9.38 16.39
CA PRO A 13 21.45 8.77 15.06
C PRO A 13 22.70 7.94 14.80
N LEU A 14 22.50 6.71 14.35
CA LEU A 14 23.59 5.77 14.09
C LEU A 14 23.75 5.56 12.56
N PRO A 15 24.90 5.90 11.96
CA PRO A 15 25.18 5.57 10.58
C PRO A 15 25.45 4.07 10.44
N ILE A 16 24.79 3.43 9.48
CA ILE A 16 24.94 2.00 9.18
C ILE A 16 25.19 1.79 7.69
N GLN A 17 25.72 0.62 7.35
CA GLN A 17 25.90 0.20 5.96
C GLN A 17 25.41 -1.22 5.77
N VAL A 18 24.67 -1.46 4.69
CA VAL A 18 24.16 -2.80 4.34
C VAL A 18 24.64 -3.24 2.96
N PRO A 19 24.77 -4.56 2.71
CA PRO A 19 25.07 -5.07 1.39
C PRO A 19 23.99 -4.68 0.37
N PHE A 20 24.41 -4.14 -0.78
CA PHE A 20 23.50 -3.64 -1.82
C PHE A 20 22.55 -4.73 -2.32
N ASN A 21 23.07 -5.93 -2.57
CA ASN A 21 22.27 -7.04 -3.09
C ASN A 21 21.17 -7.48 -2.11
N GLU A 22 21.44 -7.42 -0.81
CA GLU A 22 20.46 -7.78 0.21
C GLU A 22 19.37 -6.73 0.32
N LEU A 23 19.75 -5.44 0.36
CA LEU A 23 18.79 -4.35 0.34
C LEU A 23 17.92 -4.37 -0.91
N LEU A 24 18.52 -4.56 -2.09
CA LEU A 24 17.78 -4.62 -3.35
C LEU A 24 16.78 -5.78 -3.38
N LYS A 25 17.15 -6.97 -2.86
CA LYS A 25 16.23 -8.10 -2.75
C LYS A 25 15.04 -7.77 -1.85
N ARG A 26 15.28 -7.15 -0.69
CA ARG A 26 14.21 -6.75 0.24
C ARG A 26 13.29 -5.69 -0.35
N LEU A 27 13.85 -4.72 -1.09
CA LEU A 27 13.06 -3.72 -1.80
C LEU A 27 12.21 -4.32 -2.92
N LYS A 28 12.76 -5.28 -3.68
CA LYS A 28 12.04 -5.99 -4.75
C LYS A 28 10.96 -6.95 -4.24
N ALA A 29 11.13 -7.50 -3.04
CA ALA A 29 10.10 -8.32 -2.39
C ALA A 29 8.83 -7.51 -2.05
N GLY A 30 8.90 -6.17 -2.13
CA GLY A 30 7.82 -5.30 -1.69
C GLY A 30 7.73 -5.24 -0.16
N ARG A 31 6.80 -4.42 0.35
CA ARG A 31 6.46 -4.34 1.79
C ARG A 31 7.60 -3.89 2.71
N PHE A 32 8.75 -3.47 2.16
CA PHE A 32 9.91 -3.05 2.96
C PHE A 32 9.61 -1.86 3.89
N LYS A 33 8.76 -0.93 3.45
CA LYS A 33 8.35 0.24 4.25
C LYS A 33 7.29 -0.09 5.31
N SER A 34 6.54 -1.18 5.16
CA SER A 34 5.51 -1.63 6.11
C SER A 34 5.97 -2.75 7.04
N THR A 35 7.18 -3.30 6.84
CA THR A 35 7.70 -4.41 7.64
C THR A 35 8.58 -3.92 8.79
N LEU A 36 8.41 -4.50 9.98
CA LEU A 36 9.33 -4.31 11.09
C LEU A 36 10.55 -5.22 10.99
N PHE A 37 11.72 -4.64 11.26
CA PHE A 37 12.97 -5.37 11.30
C PHE A 37 13.59 -5.29 12.70
N ASN A 38 14.16 -6.41 13.15
CA ASN A 38 15.10 -6.41 14.27
C ASN A 38 16.49 -6.19 13.68
N LEU A 39 17.07 -5.03 13.92
CA LEU A 39 18.41 -4.69 13.50
C LEU A 39 19.38 -4.98 14.64
N LYS A 40 20.41 -5.79 14.34
CA LYS A 40 21.55 -6.01 15.22
C LYS A 40 22.72 -5.22 14.68
N VAL A 41 23.33 -4.39 15.51
CA VAL A 41 24.56 -3.67 15.18
C VAL A 41 25.61 -4.09 16.20
N ASP A 42 26.79 -4.47 15.74
CA ASP A 42 27.87 -4.91 16.62
C ASP A 42 28.20 -3.80 17.64
N GLY A 43 28.20 -4.16 18.93
CA GLY A 43 28.42 -3.21 20.03
C GLY A 43 27.17 -2.46 20.49
N HIS A 44 26.00 -2.71 19.90
CA HIS A 44 24.72 -2.13 20.30
C HIS A 44 23.67 -3.21 20.59
N GLU A 45 22.66 -2.85 21.36
CA GLU A 45 21.51 -3.72 21.63
C GLU A 45 20.65 -3.91 20.37
N ASP A 46 19.93 -5.03 20.32
CA ASP A 46 18.97 -5.32 19.26
C ASP A 46 17.86 -4.26 19.26
N VAL A 47 17.73 -3.51 18.16
CA VAL A 47 16.73 -2.45 18.02
C VAL A 47 15.67 -2.81 16.99
N ARG A 48 14.41 -2.52 17.31
CA ARG A 48 13.30 -2.59 16.36
C ARG A 48 13.24 -1.34 15.51
N VAL A 49 13.28 -1.54 14.20
CA VAL A 49 13.31 -0.46 13.22
C VAL A 49 12.32 -0.72 12.10
N ILE A 50 11.81 0.37 11.54
CA ILE A 50 11.02 0.36 10.30
C ILE A 50 11.70 1.23 9.27
N CYS A 51 11.58 0.89 7.99
CA CYS A 51 12.09 1.75 6.93
C CYS A 51 11.16 2.94 6.72
N ARG A 52 11.66 4.16 6.97
CA ARG A 52 10.91 5.39 6.74
C ARG A 52 10.98 5.81 5.28
N ASP A 53 12.18 5.83 4.73
CA ASP A 53 12.38 6.20 3.34
C ASP A 53 13.57 5.50 2.70
N VAL A 54 13.54 5.45 1.36
CA VAL A 54 14.59 4.87 0.52
C VAL A 54 14.82 5.82 -0.63
N GLN A 55 15.99 6.43 -0.65
CA GLN A 55 16.42 7.26 -1.77
C GLN A 55 16.90 6.36 -2.89
N ARG A 56 16.48 6.70 -4.11
CA ARG A 56 16.87 5.98 -5.32
C ARG A 56 17.54 6.93 -6.29
N ASP A 57 18.46 6.37 -7.06
CA ASP A 57 19.07 7.06 -8.19
C ASP A 57 18.01 7.36 -9.25
N VAL A 58 17.92 8.63 -9.66
CA VAL A 58 16.86 9.11 -10.58
C VAL A 58 16.93 8.50 -11.98
N VAL A 59 18.09 7.99 -12.40
CA VAL A 59 18.28 7.40 -13.74
C VAL A 59 18.23 5.88 -13.67
N LYS A 60 18.89 5.28 -12.68
CA LYS A 60 19.05 3.82 -12.57
C LYS A 60 17.98 3.15 -11.72
N ASP A 61 17.18 3.93 -10.97
CA ASP A 61 16.19 3.44 -9.98
C ASP A 61 16.81 2.48 -8.94
N LEU A 62 18.10 2.66 -8.64
CA LEU A 62 18.84 1.85 -7.67
C LEU A 62 18.90 2.54 -6.31
N PRO A 63 18.82 1.81 -5.18
CA PRO A 63 18.86 2.42 -3.86
C PRO A 63 20.24 3.03 -3.58
N THR A 64 20.25 4.31 -3.21
CA THR A 64 21.47 5.09 -2.89
C THR A 64 21.60 5.37 -1.40
N HIS A 65 20.48 5.54 -0.70
CA HIS A 65 20.42 5.75 0.75
C HIS A 65 19.14 5.16 1.33
N PHE A 66 19.14 4.80 2.61
CA PHE A 66 17.94 4.34 3.30
C PHE A 66 17.88 4.81 4.75
N ASP A 67 16.67 5.01 5.21
CA ASP A 67 16.35 5.64 6.49
C ASP A 67 15.57 4.66 7.34
N LEU A 68 16.11 4.31 8.51
CA LEU A 68 15.50 3.42 9.48
C LEU A 68 15.09 4.19 10.73
N MET A 69 13.83 4.09 11.11
CA MET A 69 13.29 4.72 12.32
C MET A 69 13.12 3.68 13.41
N ARG A 70 13.69 3.94 14.60
CA ARG A 70 13.49 3.15 15.82
C ARG A 70 12.08 3.33 16.34
N LEU A 71 11.42 2.22 16.66
CA LEU A 71 10.06 2.22 17.19
C LEU A 71 9.95 1.48 18.51
N ARG A 72 9.18 2.06 19.43
CA ARG A 72 8.65 1.34 20.59
C ARG A 72 7.36 0.63 20.20
N ARG A 73 7.03 -0.47 20.88
CA ARG A 73 5.79 -1.24 20.59
C ARG A 73 4.51 -0.40 20.69
N THR A 74 4.50 0.61 21.55
CA THR A 74 3.34 1.46 21.84
C THR A 74 3.24 2.70 20.95
N SER A 75 4.23 2.94 20.09
CA SER A 75 4.21 4.10 19.19
C SER A 75 3.19 3.90 18.07
N ARG A 76 2.40 4.92 17.78
CA ARG A 76 1.54 4.97 16.58
C ARG A 76 2.34 5.52 15.41
N ILE A 77 2.20 4.90 14.25
CA ILE A 77 2.88 5.32 13.02
C ILE A 77 1.91 5.25 11.85
N ASN A 78 2.06 6.18 10.91
CA ASN A 78 1.35 6.16 9.64
C ASN A 78 2.18 5.37 8.63
N LEU A 79 1.58 4.34 8.05
CA LEU A 79 2.20 3.46 7.06
C LEU A 79 1.26 3.25 5.89
N PHE A 80 1.84 3.11 4.71
CA PHE A 80 1.15 2.63 3.53
C PHE A 80 1.13 1.10 3.57
N ILE A 81 -0.08 0.53 3.59
CA ILE A 81 -0.30 -0.92 3.66
C ILE A 81 -0.95 -1.36 2.36
N HIS A 82 -0.42 -2.44 1.79
CA HIS A 82 -0.89 -2.96 0.51
C HIS A 82 -2.29 -3.57 0.63
N VAL A 83 -3.08 -3.39 -0.42
CA VAL A 83 -4.42 -3.95 -0.53
C VAL A 83 -4.39 -5.16 -1.47
N ASP A 84 -4.72 -6.33 -0.92
CA ASP A 84 -4.89 -7.57 -1.68
C ASP A 84 -6.39 -7.82 -1.92
N PHE A 85 -6.74 -8.16 -3.17
CA PHE A 85 -8.12 -8.42 -3.57
C PHE A 85 -8.39 -9.92 -3.60
N LEU A 86 -9.30 -10.40 -2.76
CA LEU A 86 -9.79 -11.78 -2.84
C LEU A 86 -10.89 -11.88 -3.89
N ASN A 87 -11.04 -13.08 -4.46
CA ASN A 87 -12.14 -13.40 -5.38
C ASN A 87 -12.18 -12.54 -6.65
N ALA A 88 -11.05 -11.94 -7.05
CA ALA A 88 -10.95 -11.15 -8.27
C ALA A 88 -11.39 -11.94 -9.53
N ASP A 89 -11.07 -13.24 -9.60
CA ASP A 89 -11.43 -14.08 -10.73
C ASP A 89 -12.86 -14.64 -10.67
N THR A 90 -13.46 -14.65 -9.48
CA THR A 90 -14.78 -15.25 -9.24
C THR A 90 -15.91 -14.23 -9.17
N ALA A 91 -15.57 -12.95 -9.01
CA ALA A 91 -16.52 -11.84 -8.97
C ALA A 91 -17.42 -11.82 -10.21
N PRO A 92 -18.75 -11.67 -10.04
CA PRO A 92 -19.70 -11.70 -11.14
C PRO A 92 -19.43 -10.58 -12.15
N GLY A 93 -19.00 -9.40 -11.67
CA GLY A 93 -18.61 -8.28 -12.54
C GLY A 93 -17.45 -8.61 -13.47
N ILE A 94 -16.43 -9.35 -13.00
CA ILE A 94 -15.28 -9.75 -13.83
C ILE A 94 -15.66 -10.88 -14.80
N LYS A 95 -16.47 -11.85 -14.35
CA LYS A 95 -16.97 -12.92 -15.24
C LYS A 95 -17.85 -12.40 -16.38
N LYS A 96 -18.57 -11.31 -16.16
CA LYS A 96 -19.37 -10.61 -17.19
C LYS A 96 -18.51 -9.75 -18.15
N GLY A 97 -17.18 -9.79 -18.02
CA GLY A 97 -16.25 -9.02 -18.86
C GLY A 97 -15.88 -7.65 -18.30
N GLY A 98 -16.23 -7.34 -17.04
CA GLY A 98 -15.79 -6.13 -16.35
C GLY A 98 -14.29 -6.12 -16.09
N VAL A 99 -13.74 -4.91 -15.94
CA VAL A 99 -12.33 -4.66 -15.65
C VAL A 99 -12.19 -4.07 -14.25
N LEU A 100 -11.47 -4.78 -13.37
CA LEU A 100 -11.10 -4.26 -12.05
C LEU A 100 -10.07 -3.14 -12.22
N THR A 101 -10.44 -1.92 -11.84
CA THR A 101 -9.53 -0.78 -11.79
C THR A 101 -9.19 -0.49 -10.33
N ILE A 102 -7.91 -0.67 -10.00
CA ILE A 102 -7.38 -0.39 -8.66
C ILE A 102 -6.99 1.07 -8.62
N VAL A 103 -7.73 1.89 -7.87
CA VAL A 103 -7.45 3.33 -7.71
C VAL A 103 -6.30 3.54 -6.73
N ARG A 104 -6.25 2.73 -5.66
CA ARG A 104 -5.21 2.79 -4.63
C ARG A 104 -4.71 1.38 -4.32
N GLN A 105 -3.48 1.09 -4.72
CA GLN A 105 -2.81 -0.18 -4.39
C GLN A 105 -2.35 -0.23 -2.92
N GLU A 106 -2.19 0.94 -2.30
CA GLU A 106 -1.78 1.07 -0.90
C GLU A 106 -2.69 2.08 -0.20
N VAL A 107 -3.02 1.81 1.05
CA VAL A 107 -3.81 2.68 1.91
C VAL A 107 -2.98 3.14 3.09
N GLU A 108 -3.00 4.44 3.35
CA GLU A 108 -2.36 5.02 4.52
C GLU A 108 -3.19 4.74 5.79
N LEU A 109 -2.65 3.94 6.68
CA LEU A 109 -3.24 3.60 7.97
C LEU A 109 -2.35 4.06 9.12
N ASN A 110 -2.98 4.56 10.17
CA ASN A 110 -2.40 4.79 11.49
C ASN A 110 -2.57 3.53 12.34
N VAL A 111 -1.45 2.85 12.59
CA VAL A 111 -1.38 1.58 13.32
C VAL A 111 -0.40 1.67 14.48
N LEU A 112 -0.59 0.83 15.49
CA LEU A 112 0.44 0.62 16.51
C LEU A 112 1.58 -0.20 15.91
N ALA A 113 2.82 0.11 16.30
CA ALA A 113 3.97 -0.65 15.84
C ALA A 113 3.86 -2.16 16.16
N GLY A 114 3.18 -2.54 17.24
CA GLY A 114 2.95 -3.95 17.57
C GLY A 114 1.95 -4.69 16.67
N ASP A 115 1.05 -3.96 16.01
CA ASP A 115 -0.13 -4.52 15.32
C ASP A 115 -0.14 -4.14 13.83
N ILE A 116 1.04 -4.02 13.21
CA ILE A 116 1.14 -3.69 11.78
C ILE A 116 0.68 -4.91 10.96
N PRO A 117 -0.41 -4.81 10.18
CA PRO A 117 -0.82 -5.88 9.28
C PRO A 117 0.10 -5.98 8.05
N ASP A 118 0.29 -7.20 7.55
CA ASP A 118 1.08 -7.44 6.33
C ASP A 118 0.37 -6.92 5.06
N HIS A 119 -0.95 -7.05 5.03
CA HIS A 119 -1.83 -6.63 3.93
C HIS A 119 -3.26 -6.41 4.45
N ILE A 120 -4.04 -5.65 3.69
CA ILE A 120 -5.48 -5.50 3.89
C ILE A 120 -6.18 -6.34 2.83
N THR A 121 -7.16 -7.12 3.23
CA THR A 121 -7.90 -7.97 2.32
C THR A 121 -9.23 -7.33 1.97
N VAL A 122 -9.51 -7.20 0.67
CA VAL A 122 -10.79 -6.71 0.14
C VAL A 122 -11.48 -7.84 -0.60
N ASP A 123 -12.66 -8.24 -0.13
CA ASP A 123 -13.46 -9.27 -0.81
C ASP A 123 -14.28 -8.66 -1.95
N LEU A 124 -14.13 -9.24 -3.14
CA LEU A 124 -14.89 -8.88 -4.34
C LEU A 124 -16.07 -9.83 -4.61
N ALA A 125 -16.35 -10.76 -3.70
CA ALA A 125 -17.47 -11.68 -3.82
C ALA A 125 -18.80 -10.93 -3.98
N GLY A 126 -19.53 -11.24 -5.05
CA GLY A 126 -20.85 -10.66 -5.31
C GLY A 126 -20.85 -9.22 -5.87
N LYS A 127 -19.68 -8.62 -6.16
CA LYS A 127 -19.61 -7.28 -6.77
C LYS A 127 -19.85 -7.33 -8.28
N ASP A 128 -20.74 -6.46 -8.75
CA ASP A 128 -21.16 -6.37 -10.15
C ASP A 128 -20.42 -5.26 -10.92
N ILE A 129 -20.67 -5.16 -12.22
CA ILE A 129 -20.12 -4.09 -13.06
C ILE A 129 -20.77 -2.76 -12.65
N GLY A 130 -19.94 -1.75 -12.39
CA GLY A 130 -20.36 -0.44 -11.92
C GLY A 130 -20.14 -0.23 -10.41
N ASP A 131 -19.88 -1.30 -9.66
CA ASP A 131 -19.67 -1.19 -8.21
C ASP A 131 -18.36 -0.49 -7.87
N VAL A 132 -18.45 0.37 -6.86
CA VAL A 132 -17.34 1.13 -6.29
C VAL A 132 -17.10 0.63 -4.87
N ILE A 133 -15.84 0.30 -4.56
CA ILE A 133 -15.45 -0.22 -3.26
C ILE A 133 -14.79 0.89 -2.46
N HIS A 134 -15.42 1.19 -1.34
CA HIS A 134 -15.03 2.23 -0.40
C HIS A 134 -14.21 1.66 0.75
N ILE A 135 -13.39 2.50 1.38
CA ILE A 135 -12.63 2.10 2.59
C ILE A 135 -13.56 1.66 3.73
N SER A 136 -14.76 2.22 3.77
CA SER A 136 -15.82 1.89 4.73
C SER A 136 -16.31 0.45 4.61
N ASP A 137 -16.23 -0.14 3.41
CA ASP A 137 -16.69 -1.50 3.14
C ASP A 137 -15.62 -2.56 3.47
N VAL A 138 -14.42 -2.12 3.87
CA VAL A 138 -13.27 -3.00 4.10
C VAL A 138 -13.12 -3.28 5.59
N GLU A 139 -12.95 -4.55 5.93
CA GLU A 139 -12.67 -4.97 7.31
C GLU A 139 -11.25 -4.57 7.70
N LEU A 140 -11.14 -3.49 8.48
CA LEU A 140 -9.86 -3.03 8.99
C LEU A 140 -9.40 -3.87 10.20
N PRO A 141 -8.11 -4.23 10.27
CA PRO A 141 -7.57 -4.99 11.39
C PRO A 141 -7.63 -4.20 12.71
N LYS A 142 -7.70 -4.93 13.83
CA LYS A 142 -7.90 -4.35 15.17
C LYS A 142 -6.90 -3.24 15.47
N GLY A 143 -7.41 -2.03 15.75
CA GLY A 143 -6.61 -0.89 16.17
C GLY A 143 -6.02 -0.05 15.02
N ALA A 144 -6.21 -0.46 13.77
CA ALA A 144 -5.90 0.34 12.60
C ALA A 144 -6.96 1.42 12.39
N LYS A 145 -6.51 2.64 12.10
CA LYS A 145 -7.39 3.76 11.73
C LYS A 145 -6.92 4.33 10.39
N PRO A 146 -7.82 4.64 9.46
CA PRO A 146 -7.45 5.44 8.29
C PRO A 146 -6.88 6.78 8.73
N THR A 147 -5.78 7.21 8.11
CA THR A 147 -5.26 8.57 8.37
C THR A 147 -6.19 9.64 7.82
N ILE A 148 -6.89 9.31 6.73
CA ILE A 148 -7.87 10.18 6.07
C ILE A 148 -9.26 9.84 6.61
N ASP A 149 -9.91 10.80 7.26
CA ASP A 149 -11.26 10.66 7.85
C ASP A 149 -12.41 10.70 6.82
N ARG A 150 -12.08 10.73 5.52
CA ARG A 150 -13.06 10.77 4.44
C ARG A 150 -13.16 9.40 3.81
N ASP A 151 -14.37 9.03 3.41
CA ASP A 151 -14.56 7.86 2.58
C ASP A 151 -13.92 8.08 1.21
N PHE A 152 -13.03 7.17 0.81
CA PHE A 152 -12.36 7.18 -0.48
C PHE A 152 -12.44 5.82 -1.15
N VAL A 153 -12.39 5.86 -2.47
CA VAL A 153 -12.46 4.68 -3.34
C VAL A 153 -11.11 3.96 -3.33
N ILE A 154 -11.15 2.64 -3.12
CA ILE A 154 -9.98 1.74 -3.21
C ILE A 154 -9.90 1.11 -4.59
N ALA A 155 -11.04 0.60 -5.07
CA ALA A 155 -11.16 -0.05 -6.36
C ALA A 155 -12.58 0.11 -6.92
N ASN A 156 -12.72 -0.01 -8.23
CA ASN A 156 -14.01 -0.09 -8.89
C ASN A 156 -14.00 -1.14 -10.00
N ILE A 157 -15.16 -1.74 -10.26
CA ILE A 157 -15.35 -2.66 -11.37
C ILE A 157 -16.02 -1.88 -12.49
N SER A 158 -15.27 -1.65 -13.57
CA SER A 158 -15.74 -0.87 -14.72
C SER A 158 -16.20 -1.74 -15.87
N ALA A 159 -17.19 -1.28 -16.64
CA ALA A 159 -17.59 -1.94 -17.88
C ALA A 159 -16.44 -1.92 -18.90
N PRO A 160 -16.26 -3.00 -19.69
CA PRO A 160 -15.23 -3.03 -20.72
C PRO A 160 -15.50 -1.93 -21.75
N ARG A 161 -14.43 -1.32 -22.26
CA ARG A 161 -14.50 -0.20 -23.21
C ARG A 161 -15.32 -0.50 -24.47
N GLY A 162 -15.45 -1.77 -24.86
CA GLY A 162 -16.28 -2.19 -26.00
C GLY A 162 -17.79 -2.06 -25.80
N LEU A 163 -18.29 -2.09 -24.56
CA LEU A 163 -19.70 -1.82 -24.26
C LEU A 163 -19.97 -0.33 -24.04
N ARG A 164 -19.00 0.40 -23.49
CA ARG A 164 -19.10 1.84 -23.20
C ARG A 164 -19.19 2.72 -24.45
N ALA A 165 -18.77 2.20 -25.60
CA ALA A 165 -18.88 2.90 -26.88
C ALA A 165 -20.30 2.85 -27.48
N GLY A 166 -21.14 1.87 -27.10
CA GLY A 166 -22.54 1.82 -27.56
C GLY A 166 -23.48 2.69 -26.74
N ASP A 167 -23.18 2.89 -25.45
CA ASP A 167 -24.01 3.66 -24.52
C ASP A 167 -23.75 5.18 -24.63
N ALA A 168 -22.54 5.58 -25.03
CA ALA A 168 -22.19 6.98 -25.26
C ALA A 168 -22.74 7.56 -26.58
N GLU A 169 -23.20 6.70 -27.50
CA GLU A 169 -23.87 7.15 -28.74
C GLU A 169 -25.39 7.35 -28.53
N GLU A 170 -26.02 6.70 -27.54
CA GLU A 170 -27.46 6.90 -27.25
C GLU A 170 -27.74 8.18 -26.43
N ASP A 171 -26.82 8.62 -25.55
CA ASP A 171 -26.99 9.86 -24.77
C ASP A 171 -26.77 11.15 -25.59
N GLU A 172 -26.11 11.09 -26.76
CA GLU A 172 -25.92 12.25 -27.65
C GLU A 172 -27.10 12.48 -28.61
N GLU A 173 -27.97 11.48 -28.84
CA GLU A 173 -29.15 11.64 -29.70
C GLU A 173 -30.39 12.20 -28.96
N GLU A 174 -30.56 11.97 -27.65
CA GLU A 174 -31.70 12.54 -26.89
C GLU A 174 -31.53 14.04 -26.54
N ALA A 175 -30.31 14.58 -26.58
CA ALA A 175 -30.04 16.00 -26.28
C ALA A 175 -30.19 16.94 -27.49
N ALA A 176 -30.49 16.40 -28.68
CA ALA A 176 -30.61 17.17 -29.93
C ALA A 176 -32.06 17.41 -30.40
N GLU A 177 -33.07 16.85 -29.72
CA GLU A 177 -34.50 17.12 -29.96
C GLU A 177 -35.18 17.79 -28.74
N GLU A 178 -34.75 19.00 -28.37
CA GLU A 178 -35.64 20.00 -27.74
C GLU A 178 -35.33 21.42 -28.22
#